data_AF-A0A7X8DX18-F1
#
_entry.id   AF-A0A7X8DX18-F1
#
_cell.length_a   1.000
_cell.length_b   1.000
_cell.length_c   1.000
_cell.angle_alpha   90.00
_cell.angle_beta   90.00
_cell.angle_gamma   90.00
#
_symmetry.space_group_name_H-M   'P 1'
#
loop_
_entity.id
_entity.type
_entity.pdbx_description
1 polymer ?
#
loop_
_entity_poly.entity_id
_entity_poly.type
_entity_poly.pdbx_seq_one_letter_code
_entity_poly.pdbx_strand_id
1 'polypeptide(L)'
;MELAPVRRRLRLEDLNQLQIALLAKEFSAEPGVVKAVVRKQWLEIEYDVAVLTLERVIALLEAYGGDLSADWWNTFKANWYKRREEKLRSQLADSDESEA
;
A
#
# COMPACT_ATOMS: atom_id res chain seq x y z
N MET A 1 -3.59 17.98 11.01
CA MET A 1 -3.05 16.81 10.28
C MET A 1 -3.86 16.64 9.01
N GLU A 2 -3.31 17.10 7.90
CA GLU A 2 -3.87 16.80 6.58
C GLU A 2 -3.60 15.32 6.29
N LEU A 3 -4.65 14.52 6.13
CA LEU A 3 -4.52 13.14 5.69
C LEU A 3 -4.11 13.14 4.21
N ALA A 4 -3.08 12.39 3.85
CA ALA A 4 -2.67 12.21 2.45
C ALA A 4 -3.01 10.78 1.98
N PRO A 5 -4.31 10.40 1.90
CA PRO A 5 -4.70 9.06 1.51
C PRO A 5 -4.31 8.79 0.06
N VAL A 6 -3.58 7.71 -0.16
CA VAL A 6 -3.28 7.20 -1.49
C VAL A 6 -4.07 5.94 -1.75
N ARG A 7 -4.74 5.92 -2.90
CA ARG A 7 -5.39 4.72 -3.41
C ARG A 7 -4.45 3.97 -4.35
N ARG A 8 -4.39 2.66 -4.17
CA ARG A 8 -3.59 1.73 -4.96
C ARG A 8 -4.42 0.51 -5.36
N ARG A 9 -4.17 0.04 -6.57
CA ARG A 9 -4.71 -1.21 -7.10
C ARG A 9 -3.55 -2.14 -7.34
N LEU A 10 -3.53 -3.24 -6.61
CA LEU A 10 -2.47 -4.24 -6.65
C LEU A 10 -3.05 -5.51 -7.24
N ARG A 11 -2.40 -6.04 -8.28
CA ARG A 11 -2.76 -7.34 -8.84
C ARG A 11 -2.08 -8.43 -8.04
N LEU A 12 -2.87 -9.40 -7.61
CA LEU A 12 -2.45 -10.52 -6.82
C LEU A 12 -2.38 -11.78 -7.70
N GLU A 13 -1.36 -12.60 -7.49
CA GLU A 13 -1.21 -13.94 -8.05
C GLU A 13 -1.27 -14.99 -6.95
N ASP A 14 -1.60 -16.23 -7.33
CA ASP A 14 -1.58 -17.43 -6.48
C ASP A 14 -2.38 -17.37 -5.15
N LEU A 15 -3.34 -16.45 -5.04
CA LEU A 15 -4.24 -16.37 -3.89
C LEU A 15 -5.53 -17.15 -4.06
N ASN A 16 -5.87 -17.95 -3.04
CA ASN A 16 -7.17 -18.57 -2.90
C ASN A 16 -8.18 -17.64 -2.18
N GLN A 17 -9.48 -17.98 -2.25
CA GLN A 17 -10.55 -17.16 -1.65
C GLN A 17 -10.42 -16.98 -0.12
N LEU A 18 -9.89 -17.98 0.60
CA LEU A 18 -9.69 -17.89 2.04
C LEU A 18 -8.57 -16.90 2.38
N GLN A 19 -7.44 -16.95 1.67
CA GLN A 19 -6.35 -16.01 1.84
C GLN A 19 -6.77 -14.58 1.50
N ILE A 20 -7.58 -14.40 0.44
CA ILE A 20 -8.17 -13.11 0.07
C ILE A 20 -9.00 -12.52 1.22
N ALA A 21 -9.87 -13.34 1.83
CA ALA A 21 -10.71 -12.89 2.93
C ALA A 21 -9.88 -12.54 4.17
N LEU A 22 -8.83 -13.33 4.45
CA LEU A 22 -7.90 -13.08 5.54
C LEU A 22 -7.14 -11.76 5.31
N LEU A 23 -6.55 -11.57 4.13
CA LEU A 23 -5.84 -10.35 3.72
C LEU A 23 -6.69 -9.10 3.87
N ALA A 24 -7.94 -9.12 3.42
CA ALA A 24 -8.83 -7.97 3.55
C ALA A 24 -9.09 -7.61 5.03
N LYS A 25 -9.21 -8.62 5.90
CA LYS A 25 -9.40 -8.42 7.34
C LYS A 25 -8.15 -7.83 7.99
N GLU A 26 -6.97 -8.36 7.65
CA GLU A 26 -5.69 -7.92 8.19
C GLU A 26 -5.37 -6.49 7.75
N PHE A 27 -5.54 -6.17 6.47
CA PHE A 27 -5.35 -4.79 6.00
C PHE A 27 -6.34 -3.82 6.65
N SER A 28 -7.58 -4.24 6.91
CA SER A 28 -8.55 -3.39 7.63
C SER A 28 -8.16 -3.15 9.09
N ALA A 29 -7.29 -3.99 9.66
CA ALA A 29 -6.77 -3.84 11.02
C ALA A 29 -5.42 -3.10 11.08
N GLU A 30 -4.73 -2.93 9.94
CA GLU A 30 -3.41 -2.29 9.90
C GLU A 30 -3.53 -0.76 10.10
N PRO A 31 -2.73 -0.17 11.01
CA PRO A 31 -2.73 1.27 11.24
C PRO A 31 -2.40 2.06 9.98
N GLY A 32 -3.20 3.09 9.68
CA GLY A 32 -3.01 3.94 8.50
C GLY A 32 -3.71 3.42 7.25
N VAL A 33 -4.32 2.23 7.27
CA VAL A 33 -5.24 1.82 6.21
C VAL A 33 -6.59 2.50 6.42
N VAL A 34 -7.01 3.25 5.40
CA VAL A 34 -8.33 3.91 5.36
C VAL A 34 -9.37 2.95 4.83
N LYS A 35 -9.01 2.15 3.81
CA LYS A 35 -9.92 1.18 3.19
C LYS A 35 -9.15 0.07 2.48
N ALA A 36 -9.54 -1.17 2.67
CA ALA A 36 -9.02 -2.30 1.90
C ALA A 36 -10.18 -3.13 1.33
N VAL A 37 -10.13 -3.40 0.03
CA VAL A 37 -11.13 -4.22 -0.67
C VAL A 37 -10.40 -5.16 -1.61
N VAL A 38 -10.56 -6.46 -1.40
CA VAL A 38 -10.05 -7.48 -2.32
C VAL A 38 -11.18 -7.97 -3.20
N ARG A 39 -10.99 -7.94 -4.52
CA ARG A 39 -11.94 -8.41 -5.54
C ARG A 39 -11.25 -9.36 -6.49
N LYS A 40 -11.62 -10.65 -6.45
CA LYS A 40 -11.00 -11.70 -7.26
C LYS A 40 -9.48 -11.71 -7.09
N GLN A 41 -8.73 -11.16 -8.04
CA GLN A 41 -7.27 -11.09 -8.05
C GLN A 41 -6.73 -9.67 -7.87
N TRP A 42 -7.56 -8.74 -7.38
CA TRP A 42 -7.19 -7.33 -7.23
C TRP A 42 -7.41 -6.88 -5.79
N LEU A 43 -6.37 -6.35 -5.17
CA LEU A 43 -6.46 -5.60 -3.91
C LEU A 43 -6.55 -4.11 -4.25
N GLU A 44 -7.68 -3.49 -3.94
CA GLU A 44 -7.81 -2.04 -3.89
C GLU A 44 -7.60 -1.60 -2.44
N ILE A 45 -6.47 -0.95 -2.17
CA ILE A 45 -6.14 -0.43 -0.85
C ILE A 45 -6.00 1.09 -0.89
N GLU A 46 -6.53 1.74 0.13
CA GLU A 46 -6.40 3.15 0.41
C GLU A 46 -5.75 3.29 1.77
N TYR A 47 -4.60 3.96 1.83
CA TYR A 47 -3.82 4.12 3.05
C TYR A 47 -3.21 5.52 3.10
N ASP A 48 -2.96 6.02 4.30
CA ASP A 48 -2.26 7.28 4.51
C ASP A 48 -0.75 7.08 4.35
N VAL A 49 -0.13 7.78 3.40
CA VAL A 49 1.33 7.70 3.17
C VAL A 49 2.16 8.28 4.32
N ALA A 50 1.56 9.10 5.18
CA ALA A 50 2.21 9.61 6.37
C ALA A 50 2.41 8.50 7.43
N VAL A 51 1.53 7.50 7.44
CA VAL A 51 1.50 6.43 8.45
C VAL A 51 1.98 5.09 7.90
N LEU A 52 1.58 4.74 6.69
CA LEU A 52 1.84 3.45 6.05
C LEU A 52 2.62 3.64 4.74
N THR A 53 3.57 2.75 4.46
CA THR A 53 4.35 2.75 3.20
C THR A 53 3.96 1.60 2.30
N LEU A 54 4.23 1.75 1.00
CA LEU A 54 4.04 0.67 0.05
C LEU A 54 4.91 -0.56 0.37
N GLU A 55 6.14 -0.35 0.87
CA GLU A 55 7.01 -1.44 1.35
C GLU A 55 6.33 -2.27 2.46
N ARG A 56 5.65 -1.61 3.41
CA ARG A 56 4.90 -2.30 4.47
C ARG A 56 3.69 -3.05 3.91
N VAL A 57 2.98 -2.45 2.94
CA VAL A 57 1.86 -3.11 2.24
C VAL A 57 2.32 -4.38 1.53
N ILE A 58 3.46 -4.35 0.85
CA ILE A 58 4.03 -5.52 0.16
C ILE A 58 4.44 -6.58 1.18
N ALA A 59 5.14 -6.20 2.25
CA ALA A 59 5.57 -7.14 3.28
C ALA A 59 4.37 -7.85 3.94
N LEU A 60 3.26 -7.13 4.17
CA LEU A 60 2.01 -7.74 4.64
C LEU A 60 1.42 -8.71 3.61
N LEU A 61 1.42 -8.35 2.32
CA LEU A 61 0.97 -9.23 1.26
C LEU A 61 1.76 -10.55 1.23
N GLU A 62 3.09 -10.45 1.23
CA GLU A 62 3.99 -11.61 1.21
C GLU A 62 3.83 -12.48 2.47
N ALA A 63 3.65 -11.87 3.65
CA ALA A 63 3.46 -12.61 4.92
C ALA A 63 2.18 -13.47 4.94
N TYR A 64 1.15 -13.07 4.18
CA TYR A 64 -0.10 -13.80 4.06
C TYR A 64 -0.17 -14.71 2.83
N GLY A 65 0.98 -14.88 2.14
CA GLY A 65 1.10 -15.73 0.95
C GLY A 65 0.43 -15.15 -0.29
N GLY A 66 0.25 -13.82 -0.33
CA GLY A 66 -0.17 -13.11 -1.52
C GLY A 66 1.02 -12.55 -2.26
N ASP A 67 1.34 -13.15 -3.40
CA ASP A 67 2.37 -12.60 -4.27
C ASP A 67 1.78 -11.53 -5.18
N LEU A 68 2.52 -10.44 -5.34
CA LEU A 68 2.19 -9.46 -6.36
C LEU A 68 2.56 -10.02 -7.73
N SER A 69 1.61 -9.93 -8.66
CA SER A 69 1.82 -10.41 -10.02
C SER A 69 3.08 -9.77 -10.62
N ALA A 70 4.04 -10.57 -11.08
CA ALA A 70 5.33 -10.07 -11.56
C ALA A 70 5.16 -9.13 -12.78
N ASP A 71 4.19 -9.41 -13.66
CA ASP A 71 3.81 -8.54 -14.78
C ASP A 71 3.30 -7.17 -14.31
N TRP A 72 2.73 -7.11 -13.11
CA TRP A 72 2.24 -5.88 -12.50
C TRP A 72 3.29 -5.19 -11.62
N TRP A 73 4.07 -5.95 -10.87
CA TRP A 73 5.00 -5.52 -9.83
C TRP A 73 6.44 -5.93 -10.17
N ASN A 74 7.05 -5.19 -11.10
CA ASN A 74 8.46 -5.35 -11.42
C ASN A 74 9.34 -4.45 -10.54
N THR A 75 10.59 -4.86 -10.33
CA THR A 75 11.63 -4.12 -9.58
C THR A 75 11.73 -2.65 -10.00
N PHE A 76 11.47 -2.34 -11.28
CA PHE A 76 11.44 -0.97 -11.79
C PHE A 76 10.29 -0.12 -11.21
N LYS A 77 9.09 -0.70 -11.09
CA LYS A 77 7.95 -0.03 -10.44
C LYS A 77 8.20 0.12 -8.94
N ALA A 78 8.74 -0.90 -8.28
CA ALA A 78 9.13 -0.80 -6.87
C ALA A 78 10.06 0.40 -6.63
N ASN A 79 11.06 0.57 -7.49
CA ASN A 79 12.01 1.69 -7.39
C ASN A 79 11.37 3.05 -7.72
N TRP A 80 10.45 3.11 -8.70
CA TRP A 80 9.71 4.33 -9.03
C TRP A 80 8.74 4.76 -7.91
N TYR A 81 8.03 3.80 -7.30
CA TYR A 81 7.14 4.08 -6.18
C TYR A 81 7.92 4.55 -4.95
N LYS A 82 9.08 3.93 -4.66
CA LYS A 82 9.96 4.38 -3.58
C LYS A 82 10.37 5.85 -3.73
N ARG A 83 10.82 6.24 -4.93
CA ARG A 83 11.15 7.66 -5.21
C ARG A 83 9.94 8.58 -5.11
N ARG A 84 8.74 8.11 -5.48
CA ARG A 84 7.52 8.91 -5.39
C ARG A 84 7.04 9.09 -3.95
N GLU A 85 7.12 8.04 -3.13
CA GLU A 85 6.80 8.11 -1.70
C GLU A 85 7.80 8.99 -0.95
N GLU A 86 9.10 8.86 -1.24
CA GLU A 86 10.13 9.74 -0.68
C GLU A 86 9.87 11.20 -1.02
N LYS A 87 9.52 11.49 -2.28
CA LYS A 87 9.16 12.86 -2.70
C LYS A 87 7.88 13.38 -2.02
N LEU A 88 6.87 12.53 -1.82
CA LEU A 88 5.63 12.93 -1.11
C LEU A 88 5.91 13.19 0.36
N ARG A 89 6.72 12.34 1.00
CA ARG A 89 7.13 12.50 2.40
C ARG A 89 8.00 13.74 2.61
N SER A 90 8.95 14.01 1.71
CA SER A 90 9.74 15.26 1.76
C SER A 90 8.85 16.49 1.64
N GLN A 91 7.83 16.48 0.77
CA GLN A 91 6.88 17.60 0.67
C GLN A 91 6.01 17.76 1.93
N LEU A 92 5.60 16.66 2.56
CA LEU A 92 4.90 16.71 3.85
C LEU A 92 5.80 17.26 4.97
N ALA A 93 7.09 16.93 4.97
CA ALA A 93 8.06 17.44 5.94
C ALA A 93 8.40 18.93 5.73
N ASP A 94 8.49 19.39 4.47
CA ASP A 94 8.71 20.81 4.13
C ASP A 94 7.49 21.68 4.48
N SER A 95 6.27 21.12 4.43
CA SER A 95 5.05 21.84 4.81
C SER A 95 4.92 22.13 6.31
N ASP A 96 5.67 21.45 7.18
CA ASP A 96 5.72 21.72 8.62
C ASP A 96 6.74 22.83 8.99
N GLU A 97 7.63 23.25 8.05
CA GLU A 97 8.69 24.25 8.33
C GLU A 97 8.38 25.66 7.78
N SER A 98 7.19 25.88 7.20
CA SER A 98 6.78 27.20 6.67
C SER A 98 5.84 28.00 7.58
N GLU A 99 5.51 27.49 8.77
CA GLU A 99 4.85 28.25 9.85
C GLU A 99 5.69 28.19 11.14
N ALA A 100 6.86 28.84 11.13
CA ALA A 100 7.60 29.20 12.34
C ALA A 100 8.27 30.58 12.19
#